data_AF-A0A1V6CEL7-F1
#
_entry.id   AF-A0A1V6CEL7-F1
#
_cell.length_a   1.000
_cell.length_b   1.000
_cell.length_c   1.000
_cell.angle_alpha   90.00
_cell.angle_beta   90.00
_cell.angle_gamma   90.00
#
_symmetry.space_group_name_H-M   'P 1'
#
loop_
_entity.id
_entity.type
_entity.pdbx_description
1 polymer ?
#
loop_
_entity_poly.entity_id
_entity_poly.type
_entity_poly.pdbx_seq_one_letter_code
_entity_poly.pdbx_strand_id
1 'polypeptide(L)'
;MAFSNNEFRWSPRIRRRDGVIRLVAGLGTRAVDRVSDDYPMLIAPGQPNLRVNTNPEDIVRYSQKHIDVIDLHELNFKTLVFNELLHEHGEEYPSLAKLVQVYDHGQLLPPSVASFDPKKSDLLITFDNLLTRTPFVEQIKLLLQILSESLCVPVDIEFASNGLHLYVLQCRPQAQPRDRANISIPDDVPDENKIFTAHKYVSDGLVDAKYVVYVDPVEYDSLETVEEMTDIARVISAINSILPKNSFILMGPGRWGSRGDIKLGVRVTYSDINRSSALIEIARNKGGYVPEVSFGTHFFQDLVETGIYYLPLYPDDKSIIFNEEFLKTSPNMLSKYVSWAEKYERVVRLIDVSEITGGKTMRLIMDGDAGKALAYLYNPDEVSGEEEWEAPPCKK
;
A
#
# COMPACT_ATOMS: atom_id res chain seq x y z
N MET A 1 5.93 -5.06 -14.77
CA MET A 1 4.61 -4.44 -15.09
C MET A 1 4.70 -2.92 -14.97
N ALA A 2 3.92 -2.18 -15.74
CA ALA A 2 3.77 -0.74 -15.58
C ALA A 2 2.31 -0.30 -15.77
N PHE A 3 1.90 0.73 -15.06
CA PHE A 3 0.55 1.26 -15.01
C PHE A 3 0.59 2.75 -15.34
N SER A 4 -0.31 3.19 -16.22
CA SER A 4 -0.43 4.61 -16.56
C SER A 4 -1.00 5.45 -15.41
N ASN A 5 -1.88 4.86 -14.58
CA ASN A 5 -2.35 5.46 -13.34
C ASN A 5 -1.72 4.80 -12.11
N ASN A 6 -1.14 5.62 -11.26
CA ASN A 6 -0.58 5.24 -9.97
C ASN A 6 -1.61 5.37 -8.86
N GLU A 7 -2.17 4.23 -8.43
CA GLU A 7 -3.02 4.15 -7.23
C GLU A 7 -2.22 4.06 -5.93
N PHE A 8 -0.90 3.87 -6.03
CA PHE A 8 0.03 3.69 -4.91
C PHE A 8 0.95 4.89 -4.81
N ARG A 9 0.37 6.07 -4.55
CA ARG A 9 1.16 7.30 -4.43
C ARG A 9 1.85 7.30 -3.07
N TRP A 10 3.17 7.38 -3.05
CA TRP A 10 3.96 7.47 -1.82
C TRP A 10 4.44 8.91 -1.52
N SER A 11 4.02 9.89 -2.32
CA SER A 11 4.35 11.31 -2.13
C SER A 11 3.23 12.19 -2.68
N PRO A 12 2.89 13.34 -2.03
CA PRO A 12 1.95 14.34 -2.60
C PRO A 12 2.35 14.81 -3.99
N ARG A 13 3.65 14.78 -4.27
CA ARG A 13 4.23 15.29 -5.51
C ARG A 13 4.01 14.34 -6.70
N ILE A 14 3.65 13.09 -6.42
CA ILE A 14 3.31 12.09 -7.43
C ILE A 14 1.82 12.23 -7.73
N ARG A 15 1.50 12.61 -8.96
CA ARG A 15 0.13 12.63 -9.46
C ARG A 15 -0.25 11.22 -9.91
N ARG A 16 -1.54 10.90 -9.90
CA ARG A 16 -2.05 9.61 -10.37
C ARG A 16 -1.57 9.30 -11.80
N ARG A 17 -1.69 10.26 -12.71
CA ARG A 17 -1.19 10.16 -14.10
C ARG A 17 0.34 10.10 -14.28
N ASP A 18 1.11 10.21 -13.19
CA ASP A 18 2.57 10.04 -13.29
C ASP A 18 2.97 8.55 -13.39
N GLY A 19 2.00 7.63 -13.28
CA GLY A 19 2.15 6.19 -13.47
C GLY A 19 2.96 5.50 -12.38
N VAL A 20 3.03 4.17 -12.47
CA VAL A 20 3.89 3.35 -11.61
C VAL A 20 4.45 2.16 -12.38
N ILE A 21 5.75 1.92 -12.22
CA ILE A 21 6.45 0.74 -12.73
C ILE A 21 6.72 -0.18 -11.54
N ARG A 22 6.35 -1.45 -11.67
CA ARG A 22 6.77 -2.56 -10.82
C ARG A 22 7.86 -3.32 -11.56
N LEU A 23 9.11 -3.16 -11.12
CA LEU A 23 10.28 -3.72 -11.77
C LEU A 23 10.90 -4.85 -10.93
N VAL A 24 11.18 -5.97 -11.60
CA VAL A 24 11.83 -7.16 -11.01
C VAL A 24 12.83 -7.74 -12.00
N ALA A 25 13.80 -8.49 -11.49
CA ALA A 25 14.72 -9.32 -12.26
C ALA A 25 14.13 -10.73 -12.42
N GLY A 26 14.41 -11.39 -13.55
CA GLY A 26 13.93 -12.75 -13.86
C GLY A 26 12.66 -12.78 -14.70
N LEU A 27 11.81 -13.78 -14.48
CA LEU A 27 10.63 -14.07 -15.33
C LEU A 27 9.48 -13.06 -15.21
N GLY A 28 9.53 -12.12 -14.27
CA GLY A 28 8.48 -11.12 -14.11
C GLY A 28 7.30 -11.53 -13.23
N THR A 29 7.21 -12.81 -12.82
CA THR A 29 6.18 -13.35 -11.90
C THR A 29 6.01 -12.50 -10.65
N ARG A 30 7.11 -12.11 -10.00
CA ARG A 30 7.12 -11.27 -8.79
C ARG A 30 6.72 -9.81 -9.01
N ALA A 31 6.64 -9.35 -10.27
CA ALA A 31 6.04 -8.05 -10.56
C ALA A 31 4.50 -8.13 -10.56
N VAL A 32 3.95 -9.32 -10.82
CA VAL A 32 2.51 -9.61 -10.92
C VAL A 32 1.97 -10.14 -9.60
N ASP A 33 2.56 -11.22 -9.11
CA ASP A 33 2.19 -11.86 -7.86
C ASP A 33 2.74 -11.07 -6.67
N ARG A 34 1.88 -10.90 -5.67
CA ARG A 34 2.26 -10.26 -4.42
C ARG A 34 2.75 -11.33 -3.46
N VAL A 35 4.03 -11.28 -3.11
CA VAL A 35 4.69 -12.27 -2.25
C VAL A 35 5.09 -11.58 -0.94
N SER A 36 4.83 -12.22 0.20
CA SER A 36 4.99 -11.59 1.53
C SER A 36 6.44 -11.20 1.88
N ASP A 37 7.41 -11.89 1.29
CA ASP A 37 8.83 -11.77 1.67
C ASP A 37 9.71 -11.29 0.52
N ASP A 38 9.12 -10.66 -0.50
CA ASP A 38 9.84 -10.16 -1.65
C ASP A 38 9.16 -8.94 -2.31
N TYR A 39 9.95 -7.96 -2.75
CA TYR A 39 9.42 -6.65 -3.12
C TYR A 39 9.86 -6.24 -4.52
N PRO A 40 8.93 -5.89 -5.43
CA PRO A 40 9.30 -5.24 -6.67
C PRO A 40 9.79 -3.83 -6.38
N MET A 41 10.71 -3.33 -7.21
CA MET A 41 11.06 -1.92 -7.17
C MET A 41 9.93 -1.09 -7.79
N LEU A 42 9.38 -0.18 -6.99
CA LEU A 42 8.37 0.79 -7.42
C LEU A 42 9.04 2.08 -7.93
N ILE A 43 8.63 2.54 -9.11
CA ILE A 43 9.13 3.77 -9.72
C ILE A 43 7.94 4.55 -10.28
N ALA A 44 7.83 5.84 -9.99
CA ALA A 44 6.88 6.73 -10.64
C ALA A 44 7.55 7.33 -11.89
N PRO A 45 7.24 6.90 -13.13
CA PRO A 45 7.93 7.39 -14.32
C PRO A 45 7.77 8.90 -14.54
N GLY A 46 6.68 9.52 -14.07
CA GLY A 46 6.53 10.97 -14.09
C GLY A 46 7.37 11.72 -13.04
N GLN A 47 7.84 11.04 -11.99
CA GLN A 47 8.66 11.59 -10.90
C GLN A 47 9.74 10.58 -10.42
N PRO A 48 10.67 10.12 -11.29
CA PRO A 48 11.50 8.95 -11.00
C PRO A 48 12.51 9.15 -9.86
N ASN A 49 12.82 10.41 -9.52
CA ASN A 49 13.69 10.75 -8.40
C ASN A 49 13.01 10.64 -7.03
N LEU A 50 11.68 10.52 -6.98
CA LEU A 50 10.95 10.30 -5.73
C LEU A 50 10.88 8.80 -5.46
N ARG A 51 11.85 8.29 -4.71
CA ARG A 51 11.90 6.87 -4.28
C ARG A 51 10.95 6.63 -3.12
N VAL A 52 10.43 5.40 -3.02
CA VAL A 52 9.68 4.92 -1.84
C VAL A 52 10.64 4.83 -0.65
N ASN A 53 11.74 4.11 -0.84
CA ASN A 53 12.76 3.88 0.17
C ASN A 53 14.02 4.68 -0.18
N THR A 54 14.48 5.53 0.74
CA THR A 54 15.69 6.36 0.57
C THR A 54 16.83 6.00 1.52
N ASN A 55 16.51 5.39 2.66
CA ASN A 55 17.51 4.91 3.62
C ASN A 55 18.07 3.55 3.16
N PRO A 56 19.40 3.33 3.11
CA PRO A 56 19.99 2.05 2.75
C PRO A 56 19.41 0.84 3.47
N GLU A 57 19.14 0.93 4.77
CA GLU A 57 18.55 -0.18 5.54
C GLU A 57 17.16 -0.58 5.03
N ASP A 58 16.33 0.41 4.68
CA ASP A 58 15.01 0.17 4.09
C ASP A 58 15.16 -0.42 2.69
N ILE A 59 16.10 0.10 1.87
CA ILE A 59 16.31 -0.43 0.52
C ILE A 59 16.73 -1.91 0.57
N VAL A 60 17.61 -2.31 1.50
CA VAL A 60 18.01 -3.71 1.71
C VAL A 60 16.84 -4.59 2.14
N ARG A 61 15.95 -4.06 2.99
CA ARG A 61 14.81 -4.83 3.49
C ARG A 61 13.73 -5.01 2.43
N TYR A 62 13.46 -3.96 1.66
CA TYR A 62 12.38 -3.82 0.68
C TYR A 62 12.86 -3.94 -0.77
N SER A 63 13.93 -4.72 -0.98
CA SER A 63 14.42 -5.11 -2.31
C SER A 63 13.92 -6.49 -2.70
N GLN A 64 14.10 -6.79 -3.98
CA GLN A 64 13.97 -8.15 -4.46
C GLN A 64 15.11 -9.03 -3.90
N LYS A 65 14.77 -10.19 -3.34
CA LYS A 65 15.68 -11.18 -2.75
C LYS A 65 15.69 -12.51 -3.49
N HIS A 66 14.58 -12.85 -4.14
CA HIS A 66 14.45 -14.10 -4.87
C HIS A 66 14.24 -13.84 -6.35
N ILE A 67 14.67 -14.79 -7.17
CA ILE A 67 14.48 -14.77 -8.61
C ILE A 67 13.83 -16.07 -9.04
N ASP A 68 12.79 -15.93 -9.86
CA ASP A 68 12.11 -17.07 -10.45
C ASP A 68 12.73 -17.37 -11.81
N VAL A 69 13.04 -18.65 -12.04
CA VAL A 69 13.75 -19.16 -13.22
C VAL A 69 13.10 -20.45 -13.73
N ILE A 70 13.40 -20.81 -14.98
CA ILE A 70 13.04 -22.10 -15.56
C ILE A 70 14.30 -22.95 -15.59
N ASP A 71 14.25 -24.10 -14.91
CA ASP A 71 15.28 -25.13 -15.04
C ASP A 71 15.08 -25.88 -16.36
N LEU A 72 16.03 -25.78 -17.29
CA LEU A 72 15.93 -26.41 -18.60
C LEU A 72 16.31 -27.91 -18.58
N HIS A 73 16.97 -28.38 -17.51
CA HIS A 73 17.30 -29.79 -17.34
C HIS A 73 16.14 -30.56 -16.71
N GLU A 74 15.58 -30.03 -15.62
CA GLU A 74 14.43 -30.62 -14.92
C GLU A 74 13.09 -30.21 -15.54
N LEU A 75 13.07 -29.22 -16.45
CA LEU A 75 11.88 -28.67 -17.10
C LEU A 75 10.82 -28.18 -16.10
N ASN A 76 11.28 -27.57 -15.01
CA ASN A 76 10.41 -27.08 -13.94
C ASN A 76 10.71 -25.62 -13.58
N PHE A 77 9.75 -25.02 -12.87
CA PHE A 77 9.88 -23.69 -12.31
C PHE A 77 10.62 -23.77 -10.98
N LYS A 78 11.63 -22.92 -10.78
CA LYS A 78 12.39 -22.81 -9.53
C LYS A 78 12.45 -21.37 -9.06
N THR A 79 12.45 -21.19 -7.75
CA THR A 79 12.75 -19.94 -7.08
C THR A 79 14.11 -20.08 -6.41
N LEU A 80 15.03 -19.18 -6.72
CA LEU A 80 16.38 -19.15 -6.16
C LEU A 80 16.59 -17.87 -5.34
N VAL A 81 17.48 -17.93 -4.35
CA VAL A 81 17.97 -16.72 -3.67
C VAL A 81 18.92 -16.00 -4.63
N PHE A 82 18.68 -14.72 -4.88
CA PHE A 82 19.38 -13.99 -5.93
C PHE A 82 20.88 -13.86 -5.66
N ASN A 83 21.28 -13.60 -4.41
CA ASN A 83 22.71 -13.51 -4.08
C ASN A 83 23.43 -14.84 -4.24
N GLU A 84 22.81 -15.97 -3.90
CA GLU A 84 23.40 -17.30 -4.13
C GLU A 84 23.64 -17.54 -5.63
N LEU A 85 22.66 -17.20 -6.47
CA LEU A 85 22.80 -17.27 -7.93
C LEU A 85 23.97 -16.40 -8.44
N LEU A 86 24.13 -15.19 -7.92
CA LEU A 86 25.20 -14.29 -8.36
C LEU A 86 26.58 -14.69 -7.82
N HIS A 87 26.66 -15.31 -6.65
CA HIS A 87 27.91 -15.87 -6.13
C HIS A 87 28.43 -17.00 -7.02
N GLU A 88 27.53 -17.78 -7.62
CA GLU A 88 27.91 -18.88 -8.51
C GLU A 88 28.13 -18.41 -9.96
N HIS A 89 27.20 -17.60 -10.48
CA HIS A 89 27.09 -17.29 -11.92
C HIS A 89 27.09 -15.79 -12.27
N GLY A 90 27.41 -14.90 -11.32
CA GLY A 90 27.28 -13.45 -11.50
C GLY A 90 28.14 -12.84 -12.62
N GLU A 91 29.29 -13.44 -12.94
CA GLU A 91 30.15 -12.99 -14.05
C GLU A 91 29.49 -13.21 -15.44
N GLU A 92 28.65 -14.24 -15.54
CA GLU A 92 27.93 -14.58 -16.77
C GLU A 92 26.57 -13.87 -16.85
N TYR A 93 26.12 -13.26 -15.75
CA TYR A 93 24.81 -12.63 -15.67
C TYR A 93 24.75 -11.36 -16.55
N PRO A 94 23.88 -11.31 -17.57
CA PRO A 94 23.87 -10.22 -18.55
C PRO A 94 23.59 -8.85 -17.91
N SER A 95 24.43 -7.86 -18.21
CA SER A 95 24.27 -6.48 -17.75
C SER A 95 24.10 -6.33 -16.22
N LEU A 96 24.70 -7.22 -15.43
CA LEU A 96 24.53 -7.26 -13.97
C LEU A 96 24.74 -5.89 -13.31
N ALA A 97 25.78 -5.15 -13.73
CA ALA A 97 26.09 -3.82 -13.19
C ALA A 97 24.98 -2.75 -13.39
N LYS A 98 24.01 -2.99 -14.28
CA LYS A 98 22.82 -2.14 -14.43
C LYS A 98 21.72 -2.46 -13.41
N LEU A 99 21.72 -3.69 -12.88
CA LEU A 99 20.64 -4.24 -12.05
C LEU A 99 20.94 -4.11 -10.55
N VAL A 100 22.22 -4.13 -10.17
CA VAL A 100 22.63 -4.20 -8.76
C VAL A 100 23.45 -3.02 -8.29
N GLN A 101 23.45 -2.83 -6.97
CA GLN A 101 24.45 -2.07 -6.22
C GLN A 101 25.14 -3.00 -5.22
N VAL A 102 26.34 -2.61 -4.78
CA VAL A 102 27.08 -3.30 -3.71
C VAL A 102 26.65 -2.69 -2.39
N TYR A 103 26.22 -3.52 -1.46
CA TYR A 103 25.96 -3.11 -0.08
C TYR A 103 27.23 -3.29 0.74
N ASP A 104 27.77 -2.18 1.25
CA ASP A 104 29.04 -2.16 1.97
C ASP A 104 28.95 -1.22 3.18
N HIS A 105 29.13 -1.76 4.38
CA HIS A 105 29.15 -1.00 5.65
C HIS A 105 27.98 0.00 5.82
N GLY A 106 26.76 -0.41 5.44
CA GLY A 106 25.56 0.44 5.55
C GLY A 106 25.34 1.41 4.38
N GLN A 107 26.16 1.35 3.34
CA GLN A 107 26.05 2.18 2.15
C GLN A 107 25.76 1.34 0.91
N LEU A 108 25.08 1.95 -0.06
CA LEU A 108 24.86 1.37 -1.39
C LEU A 108 25.78 2.06 -2.38
N LEU A 109 26.67 1.29 -3.00
CA LEU A 109 27.67 1.77 -3.93
C LEU A 109 27.41 1.21 -5.33
N PRO A 110 27.60 2.01 -6.39
CA PRO A 110 27.53 1.50 -7.75
C PRO A 110 28.65 0.47 -8.00
N PRO A 111 28.40 -0.60 -8.79
CA PRO A 111 29.43 -1.55 -9.18
C PRO A 111 30.60 -0.86 -9.90
N SER A 112 31.81 -0.99 -9.36
CA SER A 112 33.03 -0.44 -9.97
C SER A 112 33.46 -1.28 -11.17
N VAL A 113 33.61 -0.66 -12.35
CA VAL A 113 34.04 -1.36 -13.57
C VAL A 113 35.41 -2.05 -13.43
N ALA A 114 36.27 -1.56 -12.52
CA ALA A 114 37.64 -2.07 -12.36
C ALA A 114 37.79 -3.16 -11.28
N SER A 115 36.83 -3.30 -10.36
CA SER A 115 37.00 -4.13 -9.15
C SER A 115 35.74 -4.86 -8.72
N PHE A 116 34.70 -4.88 -9.56
CA PHE A 116 33.46 -5.57 -9.26
C PHE A 116 33.65 -7.08 -9.39
N ASP A 117 33.67 -7.77 -8.25
CA ASP A 117 33.66 -9.23 -8.15
C ASP A 117 32.31 -9.65 -7.53
N PRO A 118 31.34 -10.11 -8.35
CA PRO A 118 30.04 -10.55 -7.87
C PRO A 118 30.13 -11.64 -6.80
N LYS A 119 31.17 -12.47 -6.85
CA LYS A 119 31.34 -13.62 -5.95
C LYS A 119 31.76 -13.25 -4.55
N LYS A 120 32.25 -12.02 -4.34
CA LYS A 120 32.74 -11.53 -3.04
C LYS A 120 32.00 -10.30 -2.53
N SER A 121 30.98 -9.87 -3.26
CA SER A 121 30.22 -8.66 -2.95
C SER A 121 28.85 -9.04 -2.43
N ASP A 122 28.35 -8.31 -1.43
CA ASP A 122 26.94 -8.38 -1.08
C ASP A 122 26.16 -7.51 -2.07
N LEU A 123 25.37 -8.15 -2.93
CA LEU A 123 24.69 -7.50 -4.03
C LEU A 123 23.22 -7.27 -3.70
N LEU A 124 22.72 -6.12 -4.15
CA LEU A 124 21.33 -5.75 -3.95
C LEU A 124 20.70 -5.36 -5.28
N ILE A 125 19.54 -5.92 -5.60
CA ILE A 125 18.76 -5.50 -6.77
C ILE A 125 18.19 -4.10 -6.50
N THR A 126 18.73 -3.09 -7.20
CA THR A 126 18.26 -1.70 -7.10
C THR A 126 17.97 -1.06 -8.45
N PHE A 127 18.38 -1.69 -9.55
CA PHE A 127 18.28 -1.16 -10.91
C PHE A 127 18.87 0.26 -11.09
N ASP A 128 19.69 0.76 -10.16
CA ASP A 128 20.03 2.18 -10.10
C ASP A 128 20.66 2.69 -11.41
N ASN A 129 21.63 1.94 -11.93
CA ASN A 129 22.27 2.25 -13.21
C ASN A 129 21.32 2.08 -14.41
N LEU A 130 20.39 1.10 -14.40
CA LEU A 130 19.35 1.01 -15.42
C LEU A 130 18.48 2.27 -15.43
N LEU A 131 18.10 2.77 -14.26
CA LEU A 131 17.18 3.91 -14.13
C LEU A 131 17.85 5.26 -14.39
N THR A 132 19.12 5.42 -14.01
CA THR A 132 19.84 6.71 -14.05
C THR A 132 20.79 6.85 -15.25
N ARG A 133 21.25 5.74 -15.84
CA ARG A 133 22.24 5.75 -16.93
C ARG A 133 21.68 5.29 -18.28
N THR A 134 20.38 5.00 -18.36
CA THR A 134 19.73 4.56 -19.60
C THR A 134 18.41 5.30 -19.81
N PRO A 135 17.86 5.33 -21.04
CA PRO A 135 16.58 5.98 -21.31
C PRO A 135 15.36 5.14 -20.85
N PHE A 136 15.56 4.05 -20.11
CA PHE A 136 14.52 3.07 -19.77
C PHE A 136 13.25 3.70 -19.17
N VAL A 137 13.40 4.60 -18.19
CA VAL A 137 12.24 5.23 -17.53
C VAL A 137 11.45 6.11 -18.51
N GLU A 138 12.15 6.93 -19.29
CA GLU A 138 11.51 7.80 -20.28
C GLU A 138 10.84 6.99 -21.41
N GLN A 139 11.42 5.85 -21.80
CA GLN A 139 10.81 4.93 -22.76
C GLN A 139 9.50 4.35 -22.25
N ILE A 140 9.47 3.83 -21.01
CA ILE A 140 8.25 3.28 -20.41
C ILE A 140 7.20 4.39 -20.25
N LYS A 141 7.60 5.58 -19.81
CA LYS A 141 6.71 6.74 -19.66
C LYS A 141 6.04 7.11 -20.98
N LEU A 142 6.84 7.26 -22.04
CA LEU A 142 6.34 7.57 -23.38
C LEU A 142 5.41 6.47 -23.91
N LEU A 143 5.77 5.21 -23.67
CA LEU A 143 4.95 4.07 -24.07
C LEU A 143 3.58 4.08 -23.37
N LEU A 144 3.54 4.28 -22.04
CA LEU A 144 2.29 4.39 -21.29
C LEU A 144 1.43 5.56 -21.78
N GLN A 145 2.05 6.71 -22.07
CA GLN A 145 1.35 7.86 -22.62
C GLN A 145 0.72 7.54 -23.97
N ILE A 146 1.51 7.03 -24.93
CA ILE A 146 1.02 6.70 -26.28
C ILE A 146 -0.13 5.69 -26.22
N LEU A 147 0.02 4.63 -25.42
CA LEU A 147 -0.99 3.58 -25.33
C LEU A 147 -2.29 4.06 -24.66
N SER A 148 -2.17 4.83 -23.57
CA SER A 148 -3.36 5.39 -22.89
C SER A 148 -4.10 6.42 -23.73
N GLU A 149 -3.39 7.29 -24.45
CA GLU A 149 -3.97 8.25 -25.39
C GLU A 149 -4.65 7.52 -26.56
N SER A 150 -4.00 6.50 -27.13
CA SER A 150 -4.53 5.75 -28.27
C SER A 150 -5.77 4.92 -27.94
N LEU A 151 -5.85 4.39 -26.71
CA LEU A 151 -6.99 3.60 -26.23
C LEU A 151 -8.05 4.45 -25.51
N CYS A 152 -7.80 5.75 -25.32
CA CYS A 152 -8.65 6.70 -24.59
C CYS A 152 -9.02 6.24 -23.16
N VAL A 153 -8.22 5.35 -22.56
CA VAL A 153 -8.40 4.82 -21.20
C VAL A 153 -7.03 4.62 -20.54
N PRO A 154 -6.93 4.67 -19.20
CA PRO A 154 -5.73 4.21 -18.51
C PRO A 154 -5.42 2.77 -18.90
N VAL A 155 -4.14 2.47 -19.12
CA VAL A 155 -3.63 1.15 -19.48
C VAL A 155 -2.69 0.60 -18.42
N ASP A 156 -2.63 -0.71 -18.33
CA ASP A 156 -1.50 -1.42 -17.76
C ASP A 156 -0.80 -2.27 -18.82
N ILE A 157 0.52 -2.42 -18.65
CA ILE A 157 1.38 -3.17 -19.57
C ILE A 157 2.25 -4.16 -18.82
N GLU A 158 2.38 -5.34 -19.39
CA GLU A 158 3.45 -6.27 -19.10
C GLU A 158 4.58 -6.06 -20.10
N PHE A 159 5.81 -6.04 -19.61
CA PHE A 159 6.98 -5.79 -20.44
C PHE A 159 8.18 -6.60 -19.97
N ALA A 160 9.10 -6.87 -20.89
CA ALA A 160 10.43 -7.40 -20.61
C ALA A 160 11.50 -6.45 -21.15
N SER A 161 12.66 -6.42 -20.51
CA SER A 161 13.80 -5.62 -20.98
C SER A 161 15.10 -6.36 -20.71
N ASN A 162 16.02 -6.29 -21.68
CA ASN A 162 17.41 -6.72 -21.47
C ASN A 162 18.34 -5.54 -21.17
N GLY A 163 17.78 -4.37 -20.84
CA GLY A 163 18.53 -3.15 -20.57
C GLY A 163 19.07 -2.43 -21.82
N LEU A 164 18.71 -2.91 -23.02
CA LEU A 164 18.96 -2.25 -24.30
C LEU A 164 17.65 -2.14 -25.11
N HIS A 165 16.93 -3.24 -25.23
CA HIS A 165 15.64 -3.34 -25.89
C HIS A 165 14.53 -3.54 -24.86
N LEU A 166 13.39 -2.92 -25.14
CA LEU A 166 12.16 -3.04 -24.37
C LEU A 166 11.12 -3.77 -25.23
N TYR A 167 10.49 -4.79 -24.66
CA TYR A 167 9.48 -5.62 -25.30
C TYR A 167 8.16 -5.46 -24.54
N VAL A 168 7.09 -5.10 -25.25
CA VAL A 168 5.73 -5.11 -24.69
C VAL A 168 5.17 -6.50 -24.87
N LEU A 169 4.81 -7.15 -23.76
CA LEU A 169 4.28 -8.52 -23.74
C LEU A 169 2.76 -8.52 -23.73
N GLN A 170 2.17 -7.58 -22.99
CA GLN A 170 0.73 -7.40 -22.91
C GLN A 170 0.41 -5.91 -22.72
N CYS A 171 -0.70 -5.46 -23.28
CA CYS A 171 -1.32 -4.19 -22.94
C CYS A 171 -2.82 -4.42 -22.80
N ARG A 172 -3.40 -3.91 -21.72
CA ARG A 172 -4.83 -3.93 -21.49
C ARG A 172 -5.26 -2.60 -20.87
N PRO A 173 -6.55 -2.22 -21.01
CA PRO A 173 -7.12 -1.22 -20.13
C PRO A 173 -6.79 -1.59 -18.68
N GLN A 174 -6.25 -0.63 -17.94
CA GLN A 174 -5.89 -0.83 -16.55
C GLN A 174 -7.13 -1.32 -15.84
N ALA A 175 -7.02 -2.50 -15.22
CA ALA A 175 -8.12 -3.04 -14.44
C ALA A 175 -8.51 -1.98 -13.42
N GLN A 176 -9.67 -1.38 -13.66
CA GLN A 176 -10.33 -0.60 -12.65
C GLN A 176 -10.66 -1.60 -11.53
N PRO A 177 -10.45 -1.29 -10.24
CA PRO A 177 -11.05 -2.08 -9.18
C PRO A 177 -12.50 -2.33 -9.60
N ARG A 178 -13.03 -3.56 -9.46
CA ARG A 178 -14.40 -3.89 -9.93
C ARG A 178 -15.46 -2.86 -9.48
N ASP A 179 -15.14 -2.13 -8.42
CA ASP A 179 -15.92 -1.08 -7.81
C ASP A 179 -15.96 0.26 -8.58
N ARG A 180 -15.02 0.54 -9.49
CA ARG A 180 -14.90 1.84 -10.17
C ARG A 180 -16.07 2.17 -11.11
N ALA A 181 -16.93 1.20 -11.43
CA ALA A 181 -18.15 1.49 -12.18
C ALA A 181 -19.07 2.51 -11.45
N ASN A 182 -18.91 2.70 -10.13
CA ASN A 182 -19.75 3.59 -9.32
C ASN A 182 -19.05 4.26 -8.12
N ILE A 183 -17.72 4.51 -8.14
CA ILE A 183 -17.04 5.26 -7.05
C ILE A 183 -17.24 6.77 -7.27
N SER A 184 -18.48 7.24 -7.23
CA SER A 184 -18.78 8.64 -6.95
C SER A 184 -19.24 8.73 -5.51
N ILE A 185 -18.64 9.63 -4.74
CA ILE A 185 -19.15 9.91 -3.38
C ILE A 185 -20.58 10.43 -3.52
N PRO A 186 -21.59 9.78 -2.91
CA PRO A 186 -22.96 10.26 -3.01
C PRO A 186 -23.10 11.62 -2.33
N ASP A 187 -23.76 12.55 -3.01
CA ASP A 187 -23.97 13.91 -2.51
C ASP A 187 -25.06 13.98 -1.43
N ASP A 188 -25.91 12.95 -1.34
CA ASP A 188 -27.16 12.92 -0.57
C ASP A 188 -27.09 12.05 0.70
N VAL A 189 -25.90 11.62 1.13
CA VAL A 189 -25.74 10.90 2.40
C VAL A 189 -26.19 11.82 3.56
N PRO A 190 -27.16 11.41 4.40
CA PRO A 190 -27.57 12.18 5.57
C PRO A 190 -26.41 12.37 6.56
N ASP A 191 -26.28 13.56 7.15
CA ASP A 191 -25.17 13.89 8.04
C ASP A 191 -25.06 12.94 9.23
N GLU A 192 -26.19 12.44 9.75
CA GLU A 192 -26.25 11.45 10.83
C GLU A 192 -25.63 10.09 10.47
N ASN A 193 -25.55 9.75 9.18
CA ASN A 193 -24.94 8.51 8.72
C ASN A 193 -23.46 8.69 8.38
N LYS A 194 -22.93 9.93 8.30
CA LYS A 194 -21.53 10.19 7.99
C LYS A 194 -20.66 9.89 9.21
N ILE A 195 -19.65 9.05 9.02
CA ILE A 195 -18.66 8.72 10.05
C ILE A 195 -17.43 9.60 9.91
N PHE A 196 -16.84 9.68 8.72
CA PHE A 196 -15.76 10.63 8.46
C PHE A 196 -15.62 11.01 6.99
N THR A 197 -14.99 12.16 6.72
CA THR A 197 -14.51 12.53 5.38
C THR A 197 -12.99 12.65 5.35
N ALA A 198 -12.37 12.55 4.17
CA ALA A 198 -10.95 12.86 4.00
C ALA A 198 -10.70 13.58 2.67
N HIS A 199 -9.71 14.47 2.64
CA HIS A 199 -9.38 15.30 1.47
C HIS A 199 -7.88 15.29 1.12
N LYS A 200 -7.09 14.42 1.76
CA LYS A 200 -5.63 14.38 1.61
C LYS A 200 -5.18 12.96 1.33
N TYR A 201 -4.30 12.82 0.35
CA TYR A 201 -3.64 11.55 0.00
C TYR A 201 -4.58 10.37 -0.28
N VAL A 202 -5.78 10.66 -0.78
CA VAL A 202 -6.80 9.65 -1.07
C VAL A 202 -6.43 8.88 -2.34
N SER A 203 -6.29 7.56 -2.26
CA SER A 203 -6.25 6.66 -3.43
C SER A 203 -7.65 6.16 -3.76
N ASP A 204 -7.84 5.52 -4.91
CA ASP A 204 -9.11 4.83 -5.16
C ASP A 204 -9.32 3.67 -4.19
N GLY A 205 -10.57 3.45 -3.77
CA GLY A 205 -10.95 2.31 -2.95
C GLY A 205 -12.43 2.28 -2.61
N LEU A 206 -12.98 1.08 -2.53
CA LEU A 206 -14.30 0.82 -1.98
C LEU A 206 -14.17 -0.28 -0.94
N VAL A 207 -14.67 -0.02 0.27
CA VAL A 207 -14.63 -0.97 1.37
C VAL A 207 -15.99 -1.01 2.05
N ASP A 208 -16.56 -2.19 2.14
CA ASP A 208 -17.66 -2.48 3.05
C ASP A 208 -17.12 -3.21 4.28
N ALA A 209 -17.43 -2.68 5.45
CA ALA A 209 -16.91 -3.17 6.72
C ALA A 209 -18.05 -3.35 7.73
N LYS A 210 -18.17 -4.58 8.20
CA LYS A 210 -19.07 -4.93 9.30
C LYS A 210 -18.50 -4.45 10.63
N TYR A 211 -17.18 -4.51 10.79
CA TYR A 211 -16.52 -4.15 12.04
C TYR A 211 -15.63 -2.92 11.88
N VAL A 212 -15.59 -2.11 12.94
CA VAL A 212 -14.60 -1.04 13.10
C VAL A 212 -13.78 -1.33 14.33
N VAL A 213 -12.46 -1.38 14.16
CA VAL A 213 -11.50 -1.48 15.26
C VAL A 213 -10.89 -0.10 15.43
N TYR A 214 -11.33 0.62 16.45
CA TYR A 214 -10.89 1.98 16.73
C TYR A 214 -9.95 2.00 17.93
N VAL A 215 -8.71 2.40 17.70
CA VAL A 215 -7.74 2.72 18.75
C VAL A 215 -7.83 4.22 19.02
N ASP A 216 -8.29 4.58 20.21
CA ASP A 216 -8.52 5.97 20.57
C ASP A 216 -7.18 6.74 20.68
N PRO A 217 -6.95 7.81 19.88
CA PRO A 217 -5.70 8.54 19.90
C PRO A 217 -5.36 9.25 21.22
N VAL A 218 -6.37 9.60 22.02
CA VAL A 218 -6.20 10.28 23.30
C VAL A 218 -5.89 9.25 24.39
N GLU A 219 -6.67 8.17 24.46
CA GLU A 219 -6.45 7.12 25.46
C GLU A 219 -5.15 6.35 25.20
N TYR A 220 -4.79 6.11 23.93
CA TYR A 220 -3.52 5.48 23.58
C TYR A 220 -2.30 6.31 24.05
N ASP A 221 -2.39 7.64 23.94
CA ASP A 221 -1.33 8.54 24.36
C ASP A 221 -1.20 8.64 25.89
N SER A 222 -2.30 8.38 26.60
CA SER A 222 -2.32 8.33 28.06
C SER A 222 -1.62 7.09 28.64
N LEU A 223 -1.26 6.11 27.79
CA LEU A 223 -0.53 4.93 28.24
C LEU A 223 0.87 5.31 28.73
N GLU A 224 1.20 4.85 29.93
CA GLU A 224 2.44 5.24 30.62
C GLU A 224 3.59 4.30 30.26
N THR A 225 3.29 3.04 29.97
CA THR A 225 4.29 1.97 29.80
C THR A 225 4.38 1.44 28.37
N VAL A 226 5.58 1.00 27.99
CA VAL A 226 5.84 0.34 26.70
C VAL A 226 5.12 -1.02 26.64
N GLU A 227 4.98 -1.67 27.78
CA GLU A 227 4.26 -2.93 27.95
C GLU A 227 2.77 -2.77 27.58
N GLU A 228 2.10 -1.73 28.08
CA GLU A 228 0.71 -1.45 27.71
C GLU A 228 0.57 -1.20 26.20
N MET A 229 1.45 -0.40 25.61
CA MET A 229 1.43 -0.13 24.17
C MET A 229 1.69 -1.39 23.33
N THR A 230 2.56 -2.28 23.82
CA THR A 230 2.83 -3.59 23.20
C THR A 230 1.62 -4.50 23.33
N ASP A 231 0.92 -4.48 24.47
CA ASP A 231 -0.31 -5.23 24.65
C ASP A 231 -1.43 -4.73 23.72
N ILE A 232 -1.52 -3.42 23.42
CA ILE A 232 -2.44 -2.92 22.38
C ILE A 232 -2.14 -3.58 21.02
N ALA A 233 -0.87 -3.69 20.62
CA ALA A 233 -0.52 -4.37 19.37
C ALA A 233 -0.93 -5.86 19.39
N ARG A 234 -0.79 -6.54 20.54
CA ARG A 234 -1.27 -7.93 20.71
C ARG A 234 -2.79 -8.03 20.61
N VAL A 235 -3.53 -7.04 21.12
CA VAL A 235 -4.98 -6.97 20.98
C VAL A 235 -5.36 -6.85 19.50
N ILE A 236 -4.71 -5.95 18.75
CA ILE A 236 -4.95 -5.81 17.31
C ILE A 236 -4.67 -7.11 16.55
N SER A 237 -3.54 -7.77 16.85
CA SER A 237 -3.17 -9.06 16.25
C SER A 237 -4.20 -10.17 16.55
N ALA A 238 -4.72 -10.20 17.78
CA ALA A 238 -5.79 -11.13 18.17
C ALA A 238 -7.09 -10.86 17.40
N ILE A 239 -7.51 -9.60 17.29
CA ILE A 239 -8.69 -9.21 16.51
C ILE A 239 -8.52 -9.60 15.04
N ASN A 240 -7.36 -9.29 14.44
CA ASN A 240 -7.03 -9.67 13.07
C ASN A 240 -7.12 -11.18 12.83
N SER A 241 -6.73 -11.99 13.83
CA SER A 241 -6.80 -13.45 13.74
C SER A 241 -8.22 -14.01 13.86
N ILE A 242 -9.12 -13.33 14.57
CA ILE A 242 -10.47 -13.81 14.89
C ILE A 242 -11.51 -13.33 13.86
N LEU A 243 -11.41 -12.07 13.40
CA LEU A 243 -12.40 -11.52 12.48
C LEU A 243 -12.26 -12.12 11.06
N PRO A 244 -13.37 -12.26 10.32
CA PRO A 244 -13.32 -12.66 8.92
C PRO A 244 -12.44 -11.73 8.10
N LYS A 245 -11.68 -12.29 7.15
CA LYS A 245 -10.83 -11.51 6.24
C LYS A 245 -11.69 -10.51 5.46
N ASN A 246 -11.20 -9.28 5.32
CA ASN A 246 -11.82 -8.18 4.60
C ASN A 246 -13.22 -7.79 5.14
N SER A 247 -13.46 -7.95 6.45
CA SER A 247 -14.73 -7.57 7.09
C SER A 247 -14.63 -6.36 8.02
N PHE A 248 -13.43 -5.80 8.18
CA PHE A 248 -13.16 -4.79 9.21
C PHE A 248 -12.17 -3.72 8.77
N ILE A 249 -12.34 -2.52 9.32
CA ILE A 249 -11.40 -1.40 9.16
C ILE A 249 -10.69 -1.16 10.49
N LEU A 250 -9.38 -0.97 10.40
CA LEU A 250 -8.55 -0.51 11.50
C LEU A 250 -8.48 1.02 11.45
N MET A 251 -8.69 1.67 12.58
CA MET A 251 -8.56 3.12 12.74
C MET A 251 -7.73 3.39 13.98
N GLY A 252 -6.71 4.25 13.91
CA GLY A 252 -5.93 4.56 15.11
C GLY A 252 -4.89 5.65 14.95
N PRO A 253 -4.15 5.99 16.03
CA PRO A 253 -3.28 7.15 16.06
C PRO A 253 -2.05 7.00 15.16
N GLY A 254 -1.73 8.08 14.46
CA GLY A 254 -0.45 8.33 13.78
C GLY A 254 0.08 7.16 12.94
N ARG A 255 1.39 6.90 13.00
CA ARG A 255 2.08 5.95 12.12
C ARG A 255 2.11 4.53 12.71
N TRP A 256 1.36 3.64 12.09
CA TRP A 256 1.40 2.21 12.40
C TRP A 256 2.66 1.57 11.80
N GLY A 257 3.16 0.51 12.44
CA GLY A 257 4.37 -0.18 11.96
C GLY A 257 5.70 0.52 12.25
N SER A 258 5.67 1.67 12.95
CA SER A 258 6.88 2.34 13.41
C SER A 258 7.67 1.44 14.38
N ARG A 259 8.94 1.17 14.06
CA ARG A 259 9.88 0.51 14.99
C ARG A 259 10.49 1.46 16.03
N GLY A 260 10.33 2.77 15.81
CA GLY A 260 10.89 3.83 16.65
C GLY A 260 9.94 4.22 17.79
N ASP A 261 9.54 5.49 17.81
CA ASP A 261 8.68 6.04 18.87
C ASP A 261 7.27 5.42 18.82
N ILE A 262 7.01 4.51 19.77
CA ILE A 262 5.74 3.78 19.93
C ILE A 262 4.60 4.75 20.30
N LYS A 263 4.90 5.96 20.80
CA LYS A 263 3.86 6.96 21.06
C LYS A 263 3.31 7.60 19.78
N LEU A 264 4.03 7.49 18.66
CA LEU A 264 3.61 8.05 17.38
C LEU A 264 2.58 7.17 16.65
N GLY A 265 2.32 5.95 17.10
CA GLY A 265 1.28 5.07 16.54
C GLY A 265 1.43 3.61 16.96
N VAL A 266 0.50 2.75 16.55
CA VAL A 266 0.45 1.37 17.05
C VAL A 266 1.57 0.52 16.45
N ARG A 267 2.38 -0.10 17.31
CA ARG A 267 3.50 -0.97 16.91
C ARG A 267 3.03 -2.35 16.45
N VAL A 268 2.47 -2.41 15.25
CA VAL A 268 2.09 -3.65 14.57
C VAL A 268 3.11 -4.06 13.52
N THR A 269 3.11 -5.32 13.15
CA THR A 269 3.73 -5.82 11.92
C THR A 269 2.65 -6.12 10.89
N TYR A 270 3.05 -6.40 9.65
CA TYR A 270 2.12 -6.83 8.61
C TYR A 270 1.23 -8.01 9.06
N SER A 271 1.81 -9.04 9.67
CA SER A 271 1.05 -10.23 10.11
C SER A 271 -0.04 -9.92 11.13
N ASP A 272 0.06 -8.78 11.83
CA ASP A 272 -0.92 -8.36 12.82
C ASP A 272 -2.14 -7.68 12.20
N ILE A 273 -2.11 -7.30 10.91
CA ILE A 273 -3.19 -6.53 10.25
C ILE A 273 -3.61 -7.05 8.87
N ASN A 274 -3.01 -8.14 8.40
CA ASN A 274 -3.16 -8.71 7.04
C ASN A 274 -4.57 -9.20 6.65
N ARG A 275 -5.54 -9.17 7.55
CA ARG A 275 -6.94 -9.51 7.29
C ARG A 275 -7.88 -8.31 7.27
N SER A 276 -7.37 -7.11 7.59
CA SER A 276 -8.15 -5.88 7.53
C SER A 276 -8.46 -5.47 6.09
N SER A 277 -9.60 -4.83 5.87
CA SER A 277 -9.95 -4.24 4.57
C SER A 277 -9.23 -2.91 4.36
N ALA A 278 -9.11 -2.12 5.43
CA ALA A 278 -8.44 -0.83 5.38
C ALA A 278 -7.75 -0.49 6.70
N LEU A 279 -6.72 0.34 6.62
CA LEU A 279 -6.07 1.02 7.72
C LEU A 279 -6.21 2.54 7.56
N ILE A 280 -6.85 3.16 8.55
CA ILE A 280 -7.07 4.59 8.63
C ILE A 280 -6.20 5.17 9.74
N GLU A 281 -5.22 5.98 9.38
CA GLU A 281 -4.29 6.58 10.33
C GLU A 281 -4.75 7.99 10.71
N ILE A 282 -5.01 8.19 11.98
CA ILE A 282 -5.59 9.41 12.52
C ILE A 282 -4.46 10.32 13.03
N ALA A 283 -4.19 11.38 12.27
CA ALA A 283 -3.21 12.39 12.61
C ALA A 283 -3.89 13.58 13.30
N ARG A 284 -4.03 13.51 14.63
CA ARG A 284 -4.54 14.62 15.45
C ARG A 284 -3.45 15.58 15.90
N ASN A 285 -3.69 16.88 15.76
CA ASN A 285 -2.83 17.95 16.22
C ASN A 285 -2.75 17.95 17.76
N LYS A 286 -1.53 17.79 18.27
CA LYS A 286 -1.20 17.89 19.69
C LYS A 286 -0.23 19.03 19.91
N GLY A 287 -0.68 20.10 20.56
CA GLY A 287 0.20 21.21 20.93
C GLY A 287 0.92 21.89 19.75
N GLY A 288 0.33 21.87 18.55
CA GLY A 288 0.93 22.40 17.32
C GLY A 288 1.68 21.36 16.48
N TYR A 289 1.79 20.11 16.93
CA TYR A 289 2.41 19.01 16.21
C TYR A 289 1.36 18.05 15.64
N VAL A 290 1.41 17.77 14.34
CA VAL A 290 0.59 16.75 13.68
C VAL A 290 1.46 15.49 13.52
N PRO A 291 1.04 14.34 14.07
CA PRO A 291 1.77 13.08 13.94
C PRO A 291 2.04 12.73 12.48
N GLU A 292 3.22 12.14 12.24
CA GLU A 292 3.50 11.51 10.97
C GLU A 292 2.57 10.31 10.73
N VAL A 293 2.35 10.01 9.45
CA VAL A 293 1.56 8.88 8.98
C VAL A 293 2.46 7.96 8.14
N SER A 294 2.04 6.73 7.89
CA SER A 294 2.74 5.71 7.10
C SER A 294 2.85 6.05 5.62
N PHE A 295 2.14 7.06 5.14
CA PHE A 295 2.22 7.52 3.75
C PHE A 295 3.68 7.82 3.35
N GLY A 296 4.17 7.14 2.32
CA GLY A 296 5.57 7.30 1.90
C GLY A 296 6.59 6.51 2.70
N THR A 297 6.16 5.60 3.57
CA THR A 297 7.03 4.70 4.33
C THR A 297 6.99 3.28 3.78
N HIS A 298 7.93 2.45 4.22
CA HIS A 298 7.92 1.03 3.86
C HIS A 298 6.66 0.28 4.32
N PHE A 299 6.06 0.70 5.43
CA PHE A 299 4.84 0.10 5.93
C PHE A 299 3.69 0.35 4.96
N PHE A 300 3.66 1.50 4.28
CA PHE A 300 2.71 1.74 3.18
C PHE A 300 2.93 0.78 2.01
N GLN A 301 4.18 0.45 1.68
CA GLN A 301 4.45 -0.58 0.66
C GLN A 301 3.90 -1.95 1.10
N ASP A 302 4.05 -2.32 2.36
CA ASP A 302 3.47 -3.55 2.92
C ASP A 302 1.93 -3.56 2.80
N LEU A 303 1.25 -2.45 3.09
CA LEU A 303 -0.21 -2.33 2.94
C LEU A 303 -0.64 -2.50 1.47
N VAL A 304 0.08 -1.83 0.56
CA VAL A 304 -0.17 -1.90 -0.89
C VAL A 304 -0.02 -3.32 -1.41
N GLU A 305 1.07 -4.01 -1.06
CA GLU A 305 1.33 -5.38 -1.50
C GLU A 305 0.32 -6.39 -0.92
N THR A 306 -0.45 -6.02 0.09
CA THR A 306 -1.32 -6.97 0.80
C THR A 306 -2.79 -6.71 0.55
N GLY A 307 -3.10 -5.62 -0.16
CA GLY A 307 -4.45 -5.27 -0.58
C GLY A 307 -5.25 -4.59 0.53
N ILE A 308 -4.57 -4.07 1.55
CA ILE A 308 -5.19 -3.26 2.60
C ILE A 308 -5.26 -1.84 2.09
N TYR A 309 -6.47 -1.27 2.00
CA TYR A 309 -6.64 0.13 1.63
C TYR A 309 -6.06 1.03 2.71
N TYR A 310 -5.41 2.12 2.30
CA TYR A 310 -4.74 3.04 3.21
C TYR A 310 -5.31 4.45 3.08
N LEU A 311 -5.63 5.08 4.21
CA LEU A 311 -6.12 6.45 4.23
C LEU A 311 -5.60 7.22 5.46
N PRO A 312 -4.79 8.28 5.27
CA PRO A 312 -4.50 9.19 6.37
C PRO A 312 -5.68 10.14 6.58
N LEU A 313 -6.09 10.29 7.84
CA LEU A 313 -7.21 11.11 8.27
C LEU A 313 -6.70 12.25 9.16
N TYR A 314 -7.17 13.47 8.91
CA TYR A 314 -6.77 14.68 9.63
C TYR A 314 -8.01 15.35 10.25
N PRO A 315 -8.52 14.86 11.38
CA PRO A 315 -9.80 15.32 11.95
C PRO A 315 -9.85 16.79 12.35
N ASP A 316 -8.69 17.40 12.65
CA ASP A 316 -8.65 18.80 13.13
C ASP A 316 -8.74 19.84 11.99
N ASP A 317 -8.77 19.38 10.74
CA ASP A 317 -9.09 20.23 9.61
C ASP A 317 -10.60 20.54 9.63
N LYS A 318 -10.98 21.82 9.68
CA LYS A 318 -12.38 22.25 9.83
C LYS A 318 -13.31 21.79 8.69
N SER A 319 -12.74 21.40 7.56
CA SER A 319 -13.49 20.86 6.42
C SER A 319 -13.83 19.37 6.55
N ILE A 320 -13.30 18.70 7.57
CA ILE A 320 -13.42 17.27 7.79
C ILE A 320 -14.54 16.97 8.78
N ILE A 321 -15.41 16.03 8.39
CA ILE A 321 -16.35 15.39 9.30
C ILE A 321 -15.60 14.27 10.00
N PHE A 322 -15.70 14.22 11.33
CA PHE A 322 -15.20 13.10 12.13
C PHE A 322 -16.15 12.86 13.29
N ASN A 323 -17.00 11.85 13.15
CA ASN A 323 -18.00 11.47 14.14
C ASN A 323 -17.35 10.70 15.29
N GLU A 324 -16.62 11.45 16.12
CA GLU A 324 -15.93 10.91 17.29
C GLU A 324 -16.92 10.35 18.33
N GLU A 325 -18.12 10.91 18.40
CA GLU A 325 -19.19 10.43 19.28
C GLU A 325 -19.58 9.00 18.92
N PHE A 326 -19.83 8.71 17.64
CA PHE A 326 -20.10 7.34 17.18
C PHE A 326 -18.98 6.38 17.58
N LEU A 327 -17.71 6.74 17.34
CA LEU A 327 -16.57 5.86 17.65
C LEU A 327 -16.38 5.64 19.15
N LYS A 328 -16.59 6.67 19.99
CA LYS A 328 -16.37 6.61 21.44
C LYS A 328 -17.54 6.04 22.24
N THR A 329 -18.77 6.26 21.80
CA THR A 329 -19.98 5.91 22.58
C THR A 329 -20.63 4.61 22.13
N SER A 330 -20.33 4.12 20.92
CA SER A 330 -20.84 2.83 20.44
C SER A 330 -20.46 1.69 21.39
N PRO A 331 -21.34 0.69 21.58
CA PRO A 331 -21.04 -0.52 22.35
C PRO A 331 -19.70 -1.14 21.94
N ASN A 332 -18.84 -1.37 22.94
CA ASN A 332 -17.54 -2.00 22.73
C ASN A 332 -17.68 -3.52 22.89
N MET A 333 -17.40 -4.26 21.82
CA MET A 333 -17.51 -5.72 21.79
C MET A 333 -16.16 -6.40 22.07
N LEU A 334 -15.11 -5.66 22.43
CA LEU A 334 -13.76 -6.18 22.57
C LEU A 334 -13.69 -7.38 23.52
N SER A 335 -14.19 -7.25 24.76
CA SER A 335 -14.16 -8.34 25.75
C SER A 335 -14.93 -9.60 25.31
N LYS A 336 -15.95 -9.47 24.44
CA LYS A 336 -16.70 -10.61 23.89
C LYS A 336 -15.85 -11.44 22.92
N TYR A 337 -14.95 -10.80 22.17
CA TYR A 337 -14.09 -11.47 21.18
C TYR A 337 -12.70 -11.81 21.75
N VAL A 338 -12.15 -10.96 22.61
CA VAL A 338 -10.81 -11.07 23.19
C VAL A 338 -10.91 -10.83 24.69
N SER A 339 -11.32 -11.86 25.45
CA SER A 339 -11.67 -11.73 26.88
C SER A 339 -10.55 -11.17 27.75
N TRP A 340 -9.28 -11.51 27.49
CA TRP A 340 -8.14 -11.00 28.25
C TRP A 340 -7.86 -9.50 28.00
N ALA A 341 -8.46 -8.92 26.96
CA ALA A 341 -8.26 -7.53 26.57
C ALA A 341 -9.27 -6.55 27.21
N GLU A 342 -10.14 -7.00 28.13
CA GLU A 342 -11.13 -6.17 28.82
C GLU A 342 -10.51 -4.91 29.46
N LYS A 343 -9.32 -5.04 30.07
CA LYS A 343 -8.58 -3.90 30.64
C LYS A 343 -8.18 -2.82 29.63
N TYR A 344 -8.25 -3.11 28.34
CA TYR A 344 -7.91 -2.20 27.24
C TYR A 344 -9.13 -1.62 26.53
N GLU A 345 -10.37 -1.88 27.00
CA GLU A 345 -11.59 -1.35 26.37
C GLU A 345 -11.68 0.18 26.35
N ARG A 346 -10.93 0.86 27.22
CA ARG A 346 -10.77 2.32 27.16
C ARG A 346 -9.98 2.77 25.94
N VAL A 347 -9.00 1.98 25.49
CA VAL A 347 -8.08 2.31 24.39
C VAL A 347 -8.54 1.73 23.07
N VAL A 348 -9.00 0.47 23.06
CA VAL A 348 -9.38 -0.26 21.86
C VAL A 348 -10.87 -0.55 21.90
N ARG A 349 -11.56 -0.13 20.84
CA ARG A 349 -12.99 -0.34 20.65
C ARG A 349 -13.22 -1.22 19.44
N LEU A 350 -13.88 -2.35 19.65
CA LEU A 350 -14.37 -3.21 18.57
C LEU A 350 -15.87 -2.98 18.41
N ILE A 351 -16.27 -2.36 17.30
CA ILE A 351 -17.66 -1.99 17.03
C ILE A 351 -18.20 -2.94 15.96
N ASP A 352 -19.25 -3.71 16.28
CA ASP A 352 -20.04 -4.45 15.28
C ASP A 352 -21.11 -3.49 14.74
N VAL A 353 -20.84 -2.88 13.58
CA VAL A 353 -21.67 -1.84 12.98
C VAL A 353 -23.09 -2.37 12.74
N SER A 354 -23.22 -3.60 12.27
CA SER A 354 -24.52 -4.19 11.97
C SER A 354 -25.35 -4.42 13.24
N GLU A 355 -24.73 -4.85 14.34
CA GLU A 355 -25.43 -5.04 15.62
C GLU A 355 -25.95 -3.71 16.19
N ILE A 356 -25.14 -2.64 16.12
CA ILE A 356 -25.48 -1.35 16.74
C ILE A 356 -26.46 -0.49 15.91
N THR A 357 -26.55 -0.73 14.61
CA THR A 357 -27.38 0.07 13.68
C THR A 357 -28.62 -0.67 13.19
N GLY A 358 -28.85 -1.91 13.64
CA GLY A 358 -29.99 -2.72 13.21
C GLY A 358 -29.85 -3.26 11.79
N GLY A 359 -28.62 -3.56 11.34
CA GLY A 359 -28.36 -4.20 10.04
C GLY A 359 -27.58 -3.37 9.02
N LYS A 360 -27.23 -2.10 9.31
CA LYS A 360 -26.38 -1.31 8.42
C LYS A 360 -24.95 -1.85 8.36
N THR A 361 -24.23 -1.45 7.34
CA THR A 361 -22.78 -1.68 7.18
C THR A 361 -22.09 -0.33 7.03
N MET A 362 -20.81 -0.23 7.41
CA MET A 362 -20.03 0.96 7.13
C MET A 362 -19.38 0.82 5.76
N ARG A 363 -19.65 1.76 4.86
CA ARG A 363 -19.00 1.87 3.56
C ARG A 363 -17.99 3.00 3.60
N LEU A 364 -16.78 2.72 3.14
CA LEU A 364 -15.74 3.71 2.84
C LEU A 364 -15.56 3.78 1.32
N ILE A 365 -15.90 4.94 0.76
CA ILE A 365 -15.66 5.31 -0.64
C ILE A 365 -14.47 6.25 -0.66
N MET A 366 -13.45 5.91 -1.45
CA MET A 366 -12.26 6.71 -1.67
C MET A 366 -12.15 7.01 -3.16
N ASP A 367 -12.37 8.26 -3.54
CA ASP A 367 -12.25 8.76 -4.91
C ASP A 367 -10.90 9.49 -5.04
N GLY A 368 -9.95 8.82 -5.65
CA GLY A 368 -8.60 9.33 -5.87
C GLY A 368 -8.52 10.44 -6.91
N ASP A 369 -9.50 10.54 -7.82
CA ASP A 369 -9.59 11.57 -8.85
C ASP A 369 -10.12 12.89 -8.26
N ALA A 370 -11.19 12.82 -7.47
CA ALA A 370 -11.67 13.97 -6.69
C ALA A 370 -10.73 14.29 -5.52
N GLY A 371 -9.89 13.34 -5.10
CA GLY A 371 -9.05 13.45 -3.91
C GLY A 371 -9.87 13.49 -2.62
N LYS A 372 -11.03 12.83 -2.60
CA LYS A 372 -11.99 12.84 -1.50
C LYS A 372 -12.32 11.42 -1.06
N ALA A 373 -12.56 11.22 0.23
CA ALA A 373 -13.15 9.99 0.76
C ALA A 373 -14.32 10.31 1.69
N LEU A 374 -15.27 9.38 1.76
CA LEU A 374 -16.41 9.40 2.66
C LEU A 374 -16.61 8.01 3.26
N ALA A 375 -16.62 7.93 4.59
CA ALA A 375 -17.12 6.78 5.33
C ALA A 375 -18.51 7.07 5.89
N TYR A 376 -19.47 6.19 5.62
CA TYR A 376 -20.86 6.36 6.06
C TYR A 376 -21.56 5.02 6.31
N LEU A 377 -22.66 5.07 7.04
CA LEU A 377 -23.51 3.93 7.34
C LEU A 377 -24.61 3.80 6.28
N TYR A 378 -24.81 2.60 5.74
CA TYR A 378 -25.84 2.33 4.73
C TYR A 378 -26.47 0.95 4.90
N ASN A 379 -27.68 0.77 4.35
CA ASN A 379 -28.35 -0.53 4.30
C ASN A 379 -27.88 -1.31 3.06
N PRO A 380 -27.26 -2.50 3.20
CA PRO A 380 -26.81 -3.31 2.08
C PRO A 380 -27.93 -3.65 1.08
N ASP A 381 -29.15 -3.85 1.58
CA ASP A 381 -30.32 -4.26 0.78
C ASP A 381 -30.87 -3.15 -0.14
N GLU A 382 -30.47 -1.89 0.06
CA GLU A 382 -30.95 -0.73 -0.70
C GLU A 382 -30.13 -0.44 -1.98
N VAL A 383 -28.98 -1.10 -2.19
CA VAL A 383 -28.00 -0.73 -3.25
C VAL A 383 -28.04 -1.67 -4.48
N SER A 384 -29.19 -2.28 -4.78
CA SER A 384 -29.36 -3.22 -5.91
C SER A 384 -29.66 -2.55 -7.27
N GLY A 385 -28.87 -1.56 -7.67
CA GLY A 385 -28.94 -0.93 -8.99
C GLY A 385 -27.59 -1.00 -9.71
N GLU A 386 -27.38 -2.02 -10.53
CA GLU A 386 -26.27 -2.07 -11.47
C GLU A 386 -26.61 -1.20 -12.69
N GLU A 387 -26.00 -0.01 -12.80
CA GLU A 387 -25.97 0.74 -14.06
C GLU A 387 -24.82 0.21 -14.92
N GLU A 388 -25.14 -0.32 -16.10
CA GLU A 388 -24.16 -0.73 -17.12
C GLU A 388 -23.39 0.50 -17.65
N TRP A 389 -22.07 0.47 -17.55
CA TRP A 389 -21.19 1.54 -18.06
C TRP A 389 -20.88 1.37 -19.55
N GLU A 390 -21.21 2.39 -20.35
CA GLU A 390 -20.68 2.58 -21.71
C GLU A 390 -19.46 3.53 -21.68
N ALA A 391 -18.39 3.15 -22.37
CA ALA A 391 -17.19 3.99 -22.46
C ALA A 391 -17.51 5.34 -23.13
N PRO A 392 -17.04 6.48 -22.58
CA PRO A 392 -17.30 7.78 -23.18
C PRO A 392 -16.66 7.89 -24.57
N PRO A 393 -17.32 8.52 -25.56
CA PRO A 393 -16.80 8.64 -26.90
C PRO A 393 -15.56 9.53 -26.92
N CYS A 394 -14.52 9.08 -27.61
CA CYS A 394 -13.24 9.79 -27.68
C CYS A 394 -13.42 11.15 -28.37
N LYS A 395 -12.92 12.24 -27.77
CA LYS A 395 -12.86 13.55 -28.43
C LYS A 395 -11.85 13.47 -29.56
N LYS A 396 -12.34 13.57 -30.81
CA LYS A 396 -11.52 13.66 -32.03
C LYS A 396 -10.64 14.89 -32.04
#